data_AF-A0A959W2J8-F1
#
_entry.id   AF-A0A959W2J8-F1
#
_cell.length_a   1.000
_cell.length_b   1.000
_cell.length_c   1.000
_cell.angle_alpha   90.00
_cell.angle_beta   90.00
_cell.angle_gamma   90.00
#
_symmetry.space_group_name_H-M   'P 1'
#
loop_
_entity.id
_entity.type
_entity.pdbx_description
1 polymer ?
#
loop_
_entity_poly.entity_id
_entity_poly.type
_entity_poly.pdbx_seq_one_letter_code
_entity_poly.pdbx_strand_id
1 'polypeptide(L)'
;MRKLAVLVALLGSLFVVSTAQAVPPPASIFDGDVQCGQVTADGNVAGSTGQIWCGTLRNWSGVSGTIDDNGDGSITSTVNPALPSDARATVESFDGVPIDVNVAFPSTGSAPYPVVMMFHGYGGQRFNFKEIQHYLQKGYAVYTQTNRGFHQSCGKPSAIAADADCATKGYIHLDDTRFEVRDAQTIIGELVDEGWVKPDVAAQGGSYGGGMSMALAALKDRIMLPDGTYDAWESPNGTPMSIAVAAPTIPWTDLAYALNPNGSDIDYIKDAKYQGPFGVMKQSYVNGLYLSGSSNGTYAPEGQDPDADITGWKALMDGGEPFDQTAAQDMLDKITMFHSSYYIDHSQAPAPL
;
A
#
# COMPACT_ATOMS: atom_id res chain seq x y z
N MET A 1 55.97 38.34 47.90
CA MET A 1 54.75 38.66 47.13
C MET A 1 54.85 37.99 45.76
N ARG A 2 53.78 37.31 45.37
CA ARG A 2 53.65 36.34 44.26
C ARG A 2 53.95 36.94 42.88
N LYS A 3 54.64 36.20 42.01
CA LYS A 3 54.52 36.34 40.55
C LYS A 3 53.91 35.06 40.00
N LEU A 4 52.70 35.19 39.47
CA LEU A 4 51.95 34.17 38.75
C LEU A 4 52.57 34.02 37.35
N ALA A 5 52.85 32.79 36.91
CA ALA A 5 53.06 32.47 35.51
C ALA A 5 52.03 31.41 35.12
N VAL A 6 51.13 31.76 34.22
CA VAL A 6 50.09 30.89 33.66
C VAL A 6 50.70 30.19 32.45
N LEU A 7 50.77 28.86 32.49
CA LEU A 7 51.10 28.02 31.34
C LEU A 7 49.80 27.59 30.67
N VAL A 8 49.61 27.95 29.40
CA VAL A 8 48.50 27.47 28.56
C VAL A 8 48.94 26.15 27.91
N ALA A 9 48.29 25.05 28.29
CA ALA A 9 48.43 23.76 27.61
C ALA A 9 47.32 23.64 26.56
N LEU A 10 47.71 23.70 25.28
CA LEU A 10 46.85 23.35 24.14
C LEU A 10 46.81 21.82 24.01
N LEU A 11 45.74 21.21 24.50
CA LEU A 11 45.37 19.83 24.17
C LEU A 11 44.54 19.85 22.88
N GLY A 12 45.16 19.41 21.78
CA GLY A 12 44.46 19.15 20.53
C GLY A 12 43.62 17.89 20.66
N SER A 13 42.31 18.03 20.74
CA SER A 13 41.35 16.94 20.61
C SER A 13 41.23 16.54 19.14
N LEU A 14 41.83 15.40 18.78
CA LEU A 14 41.56 14.69 17.54
C LEU A 14 40.12 14.18 17.58
N PHE A 15 39.21 14.87 16.90
CA PHE A 15 37.91 14.33 16.54
C PHE A 15 38.13 13.27 15.46
N VAL A 16 38.14 11.99 15.86
CA VAL A 16 37.97 10.89 14.92
C VAL A 16 36.52 10.93 14.47
N VAL A 17 36.28 11.52 13.30
CA VAL A 17 35.01 11.35 12.59
C VAL A 17 34.97 9.88 12.17
N SER A 18 34.24 9.07 12.94
CA SER A 18 33.85 7.73 12.50
C SER A 18 33.05 7.92 11.22
N THR A 19 33.63 7.58 10.08
CA THR A 19 32.87 7.33 8.87
C THR A 19 32.05 6.09 9.16
N ALA A 20 30.81 6.26 9.60
CA ALA A 20 29.84 5.17 9.69
C ALA A 20 29.88 4.44 8.35
N GLN A 21 30.41 3.21 8.34
CA GLN A 21 30.35 2.38 7.16
C GLN A 21 28.87 2.13 6.88
N ALA A 22 28.42 2.47 5.68
CA ALA A 22 27.07 2.16 5.23
C ALA A 22 26.82 0.67 5.48
N VAL A 23 25.69 0.35 6.12
CA VAL A 23 25.25 -1.04 6.28
C VAL A 23 25.28 -1.68 4.89
N PRO A 24 25.95 -2.83 4.72
CA PRO A 24 25.97 -3.49 3.41
C PRO A 24 24.53 -3.74 2.97
N PRO A 25 24.22 -3.55 1.68
CA PRO A 25 22.86 -3.73 1.19
C PRO A 25 22.36 -5.14 1.52
N PRO A 26 21.07 -5.33 1.89
CA PRO A 26 20.50 -6.66 2.04
C PRO A 26 20.66 -7.42 0.73
N ALA A 27 20.94 -8.73 0.83
CA ALA A 27 20.81 -9.62 -0.31
C ALA A 27 19.33 -9.91 -0.63
N SER A 28 18.48 -9.87 0.40
CA SER A 28 17.04 -10.07 0.35
C SER A 28 16.38 -9.45 1.58
N ILE A 29 15.07 -9.29 1.52
CA ILE A 29 14.17 -8.91 2.61
C ILE A 29 13.00 -9.92 2.68
N PHE A 30 12.18 -9.83 3.72
CA PHE A 30 11.09 -10.76 4.01
C PHE A 30 11.60 -12.20 4.12
N ASP A 31 12.57 -12.42 4.99
CA ASP A 31 13.21 -13.71 5.26
C ASP A 31 13.76 -14.44 4.02
N GLY A 32 14.00 -13.73 2.92
CA GLY A 32 14.55 -14.28 1.68
C GLY A 32 13.60 -14.26 0.49
N ASP A 33 12.31 -13.96 0.72
CA ASP A 33 11.28 -14.04 -0.31
C ASP A 33 11.47 -13.00 -1.42
N VAL A 34 12.02 -11.84 -1.07
CA VAL A 34 12.24 -10.75 -2.03
C VAL A 34 13.73 -10.43 -2.14
N GLN A 35 14.28 -10.72 -3.33
CA GLN A 35 15.68 -10.47 -3.64
C GLN A 35 15.97 -8.97 -3.79
N CYS A 36 17.17 -8.57 -3.39
CA CYS A 36 17.63 -7.19 -3.41
C CYS A 36 18.94 -7.04 -4.20
N GLY A 37 19.13 -5.85 -4.78
CA GLY A 37 20.40 -5.47 -5.38
C GLY A 37 20.63 -3.97 -5.28
N GLN A 38 21.90 -3.57 -5.36
CA GLN A 38 22.30 -2.19 -5.32
C GLN A 38 22.44 -1.62 -6.74
N VAL A 39 21.95 -0.40 -6.95
CA VAL A 39 22.17 0.34 -8.18
C VAL A 39 23.65 0.75 -8.26
N THR A 40 24.35 0.26 -9.28
CA THR A 40 25.77 0.53 -9.54
C THR A 40 25.99 1.51 -10.68
N ALA A 41 24.96 1.74 -11.50
CA ALA A 41 24.94 2.78 -12.52
C ALA A 41 23.49 3.28 -12.74
N ASP A 42 23.32 4.60 -12.75
CA ASP A 42 22.00 5.26 -12.82
C ASP A 42 21.13 4.84 -14.01
N GLY A 43 21.73 4.60 -15.17
CA GLY A 43 20.97 4.41 -16.41
C GLY A 43 20.07 5.62 -16.70
N ASN A 44 18.77 5.39 -16.82
CA ASN A 44 17.75 6.43 -17.04
C ASN A 44 17.04 6.92 -15.75
N VAL A 45 17.51 6.51 -14.57
CA VAL A 45 17.02 6.96 -13.26
C VAL A 45 18.13 7.75 -12.57
N ALA A 46 18.23 9.05 -12.89
CA ALA A 46 19.32 9.90 -12.41
C ALA A 46 19.34 10.01 -10.88
N GLY A 47 20.55 9.93 -10.29
CA GLY A 47 20.78 10.02 -8.84
C GLY A 47 20.44 8.75 -8.07
N SER A 48 20.29 7.61 -8.74
CA SER A 48 19.94 6.34 -8.10
C SER A 48 21.13 5.51 -7.64
N THR A 49 22.35 5.83 -8.06
CA THR A 49 23.57 5.10 -7.68
C THR A 49 23.69 4.99 -6.17
N GLY A 50 23.91 3.77 -5.70
CA GLY A 50 24.00 3.40 -4.30
C GLY A 50 22.66 3.06 -3.63
N GLN A 51 21.52 3.40 -4.25
CA GLN A 51 20.20 3.00 -3.74
C GLN A 51 20.04 1.49 -3.89
N ILE A 52 19.18 0.91 -3.06
CA ILE A 52 18.87 -0.53 -3.07
C ILE A 52 17.47 -0.71 -3.63
N TRP A 53 17.31 -1.68 -4.51
CA TRP A 53 16.04 -2.10 -5.07
C TRP A 53 15.79 -3.56 -4.73
N CYS A 54 14.64 -3.86 -4.14
CA CYS A 54 14.19 -5.18 -3.75
C CYS A 54 12.87 -5.48 -4.43
N GLY A 55 12.81 -6.59 -5.16
CA GLY A 55 11.66 -6.94 -5.98
C GLY A 55 12.10 -7.40 -7.37
N THR A 56 11.37 -6.95 -8.38
CA THR A 56 11.57 -7.40 -9.76
C THR A 56 12.07 -6.27 -10.66
N LEU A 57 12.65 -6.64 -11.79
CA LEU A 57 12.89 -5.73 -12.92
C LEU A 57 12.27 -6.33 -14.18
N ARG A 58 10.95 -6.21 -14.30
CA ARG A 58 10.16 -6.77 -15.39
C ARG A 58 10.43 -6.03 -16.70
N ASN A 59 11.16 -6.69 -17.60
CA ASN A 59 11.44 -6.19 -18.94
C ASN A 59 10.19 -6.29 -19.83
N TRP A 60 9.87 -5.20 -20.52
CA TRP A 60 8.77 -5.12 -21.47
C TRP A 60 9.05 -5.98 -22.72
N SER A 61 8.20 -6.97 -23.02
CA SER A 61 8.20 -7.66 -24.31
C SER A 61 6.79 -7.89 -24.87
N GLY A 62 6.21 -6.87 -25.50
CA GLY A 62 5.06 -7.08 -26.40
C GLY A 62 4.03 -5.97 -26.42
N VAL A 63 3.42 -5.75 -27.58
CA VAL A 63 2.41 -4.72 -27.84
C VAL A 63 1.03 -5.37 -27.76
N SER A 64 0.17 -4.92 -26.85
CA SER A 64 -1.28 -5.02 -26.96
C SER A 64 -1.93 -4.01 -26.00
N GLY A 65 -2.93 -3.28 -26.46
CA GLY A 65 -3.58 -2.18 -25.73
C GLY A 65 -4.51 -2.64 -24.59
N THR A 66 -4.05 -3.56 -23.77
CA THR A 66 -4.57 -3.87 -22.43
C THR A 66 -3.65 -3.21 -21.42
N ILE A 67 -4.19 -2.71 -20.29
CA ILE A 67 -3.33 -2.39 -19.13
C ILE A 67 -2.81 -3.76 -18.67
N ASP A 68 -1.72 -4.23 -19.27
CA ASP A 68 -1.07 -5.46 -18.84
C ASP A 68 -0.35 -5.19 -17.52
N ASP A 69 0.19 -6.22 -16.88
CA ASP A 69 1.19 -6.06 -15.82
C ASP A 69 2.26 -5.13 -16.36
N ASN A 70 2.16 -3.83 -16.03
CA ASN A 70 3.13 -2.87 -16.51
C ASN A 70 4.46 -3.42 -16.02
N GLY A 71 5.42 -3.69 -16.91
CA GLY A 71 6.75 -4.03 -16.44
C GLY A 71 7.23 -2.96 -15.45
N ASP A 72 8.38 -3.13 -14.80
CA ASP A 72 8.92 -2.10 -13.91
C ASP A 72 9.36 -0.83 -14.70
N GLY A 73 8.80 -0.57 -15.89
CA GLY A 73 9.18 0.44 -16.85
C GLY A 73 10.39 0.02 -17.66
N SER A 74 10.79 0.85 -18.62
CA SER A 74 12.09 0.73 -19.29
C SER A 74 13.19 1.23 -18.35
N ILE A 75 13.38 0.62 -17.17
CA ILE A 75 14.51 0.97 -16.30
C ILE A 75 15.78 0.41 -16.92
N THR A 76 16.78 1.27 -17.12
CA THR A 76 18.11 0.86 -17.62
C THR A 76 19.21 0.98 -16.57
N SER A 77 18.84 1.23 -15.30
CA SER A 77 19.75 1.23 -14.17
C SER A 77 20.38 -0.16 -13.99
N THR A 78 21.68 -0.20 -13.73
CA THR A 78 22.39 -1.45 -13.48
C THR A 78 22.27 -1.82 -12.01
N VAL A 79 21.53 -2.87 -11.70
CA VAL A 79 21.38 -3.41 -10.34
C VAL A 79 22.27 -4.64 -10.15
N ASN A 80 23.01 -4.71 -9.06
CA ASN A 80 23.92 -5.81 -8.73
C ASN A 80 23.67 -6.35 -7.30
N PRO A 81 23.41 -7.66 -7.10
CA PRO A 81 23.18 -8.66 -8.15
C PRO A 81 21.99 -8.30 -9.05
N ALA A 82 21.97 -8.85 -10.26
CA ALA A 82 20.84 -8.66 -11.16
C ALA A 82 19.59 -9.29 -10.54
N LEU A 83 18.49 -8.53 -10.52
CA LEU A 83 17.23 -9.01 -9.98
C LEU A 83 16.48 -9.88 -11.01
N PRO A 84 15.60 -10.77 -10.56
CA PRO A 84 14.74 -11.54 -11.44
C PRO A 84 13.87 -10.63 -12.33
N SER A 85 13.79 -10.95 -13.62
CA SER A 85 13.02 -10.16 -14.60
C SER A 85 11.60 -10.68 -14.85
N ASP A 86 11.29 -11.89 -14.41
CA ASP A 86 10.05 -12.61 -14.71
C ASP A 86 9.43 -13.28 -13.48
N ALA A 87 10.10 -13.20 -12.33
CA ALA A 87 9.57 -13.70 -11.07
C ALA A 87 8.51 -12.73 -10.49
N ARG A 88 7.60 -13.27 -9.69
CA ARG A 88 6.78 -12.50 -8.74
C ARG A 88 7.67 -12.18 -7.53
N ALA A 89 7.53 -11.00 -6.93
CA ALA A 89 8.18 -10.67 -5.66
C ALA A 89 7.11 -10.59 -4.59
N THR A 90 6.69 -11.76 -4.10
CA THR A 90 5.53 -11.86 -3.22
C THR A 90 5.92 -12.19 -1.79
N VAL A 91 5.17 -11.63 -0.86
CA VAL A 91 5.27 -11.86 0.58
C VAL A 91 3.91 -12.35 1.06
N GLU A 92 3.87 -13.39 1.89
CA GLU A 92 2.63 -13.87 2.48
C GLU A 92 2.09 -12.86 3.49
N SER A 93 0.81 -12.51 3.39
CA SER A 93 0.14 -11.63 4.36
C SER A 93 -0.39 -12.41 5.58
N PHE A 94 -1.12 -11.73 6.47
CA PHE A 94 -1.66 -12.29 7.72
C PHE A 94 -2.55 -13.53 7.52
N ASP A 95 -3.15 -13.67 6.34
CA ASP A 95 -4.00 -14.79 5.97
C ASP A 95 -3.31 -15.75 4.99
N GLY A 96 -2.01 -15.58 4.68
CA GLY A 96 -1.26 -16.41 3.73
C GLY A 96 -1.42 -15.98 2.27
N VAL A 97 -2.27 -14.99 1.93
CA VAL A 97 -2.37 -14.51 0.56
C VAL A 97 -1.05 -13.87 0.12
N PRO A 98 -0.45 -14.28 -1.02
CA PRO A 98 0.80 -13.70 -1.49
C PRO A 98 0.56 -12.33 -2.13
N ILE A 99 1.18 -11.28 -1.57
CA ILE A 99 1.09 -9.90 -2.04
C ILE A 99 2.38 -9.52 -2.75
N ASP A 100 2.26 -9.10 -4.00
CA ASP A 100 3.38 -8.72 -4.87
C ASP A 100 3.84 -7.29 -4.56
N VAL A 101 5.10 -7.14 -4.13
CA VAL A 101 5.67 -5.92 -3.55
C VAL A 101 6.94 -5.48 -4.25
N ASN A 102 7.26 -4.21 -4.08
CA ASN A 102 8.55 -3.61 -4.42
C ASN A 102 8.97 -2.75 -3.24
N VAL A 103 10.25 -2.83 -2.86
CA VAL A 103 10.81 -2.05 -1.77
C VAL A 103 12.12 -1.41 -2.23
N ALA A 104 12.36 -0.18 -1.80
CA ALA A 104 13.59 0.51 -2.10
C ALA A 104 14.15 1.24 -0.89
N PHE A 105 15.47 1.29 -0.79
CA PHE A 105 16.19 2.01 0.26
C PHE A 105 17.06 3.11 -0.33
N PRO A 106 17.15 4.27 0.34
CA PRO A 106 17.95 5.39 -0.12
C PRO A 106 19.45 5.07 -0.05
N SER A 107 20.26 5.76 -0.86
CA SER A 107 21.72 5.63 -0.84
C SER A 107 22.40 6.38 0.31
N THR A 108 21.63 7.14 1.10
CA THR A 108 22.10 7.96 2.20
C THR A 108 21.30 7.69 3.46
N GLY A 109 21.91 7.88 4.62
CA GLY A 109 21.34 7.51 5.91
C GLY A 109 21.70 6.08 6.31
N SER A 110 21.04 5.57 7.34
CA SER A 110 21.23 4.22 7.85
C SER A 110 19.90 3.67 8.36
N ALA A 111 19.71 2.36 8.19
CA ALA A 111 18.55 1.65 8.75
C ALA A 111 18.49 1.78 10.30
N PRO A 112 17.29 1.77 10.91
CA PRO A 112 15.98 1.73 10.25
C PRO A 112 15.63 3.07 9.58
N TYR A 113 15.23 3.02 8.31
CA TYR A 113 14.87 4.20 7.52
C TYR A 113 13.44 4.66 7.84
N PRO A 114 13.14 5.97 7.83
CA PRO A 114 11.74 6.40 7.72
C PRO A 114 11.18 5.88 6.39
N VAL A 115 9.94 5.42 6.36
CA VAL A 115 9.35 4.74 5.21
C VAL A 115 8.05 5.38 4.77
N VAL A 116 7.84 5.42 3.45
CA VAL A 116 6.58 5.80 2.81
C VAL A 116 5.99 4.57 2.13
N MET A 117 4.78 4.19 2.52
CA MET A 117 3.97 3.23 1.79
C MET A 117 3.25 3.94 0.65
N MET A 118 3.41 3.45 -0.59
CA MET A 118 2.79 3.99 -1.79
C MET A 118 1.83 2.99 -2.44
N PHE A 119 0.57 3.39 -2.60
CA PHE A 119 -0.53 2.54 -3.07
C PHE A 119 -1.11 3.02 -4.42
N HIS A 120 -1.46 2.06 -5.28
CA HIS A 120 -1.89 2.32 -6.65
C HIS A 120 -3.38 2.63 -6.79
N GLY A 121 -3.78 3.21 -7.92
CA GLY A 121 -5.20 3.37 -8.29
C GLY A 121 -5.86 2.05 -8.69
N TYR A 122 -7.20 2.01 -8.77
CA TYR A 122 -7.95 0.77 -9.00
C TYR A 122 -7.57 0.12 -10.34
N GLY A 123 -7.25 -1.17 -10.33
CA GLY A 123 -6.73 -1.89 -11.51
C GLY A 123 -5.26 -1.61 -11.84
N GLY A 124 -4.55 -0.89 -10.97
CA GLY A 124 -3.10 -0.73 -11.03
C GLY A 124 -2.35 -1.81 -10.26
N GLN A 125 -1.05 -1.58 -10.07
CA GLN A 125 -0.10 -2.45 -9.37
C GLN A 125 0.94 -1.60 -8.65
N ARG A 126 1.80 -2.25 -7.85
CA ARG A 126 2.93 -1.61 -7.17
C ARG A 126 3.73 -0.69 -8.11
N PHE A 127 4.29 0.37 -7.55
CA PHE A 127 5.10 1.33 -8.29
C PHE A 127 6.47 0.79 -8.68
N ASN A 128 6.99 1.27 -9.81
CA ASN A 128 8.34 0.96 -10.25
C ASN A 128 9.38 1.89 -9.62
N PHE A 129 10.66 1.51 -9.76
CA PHE A 129 11.78 2.22 -9.15
C PHE A 129 11.88 3.71 -9.56
N LYS A 130 11.43 4.08 -10.77
CA LYS A 130 11.47 5.46 -11.25
C LYS A 130 10.40 6.32 -10.58
N GLU A 131 9.21 5.77 -10.32
CA GLU A 131 8.06 6.47 -9.73
C GLU A 131 8.29 6.85 -8.27
N ILE A 132 9.07 6.05 -7.54
CA ILE A 132 9.32 6.21 -6.11
C ILE A 132 10.53 7.11 -5.77
N GLN A 133 11.27 7.59 -6.79
CA GLN A 133 12.53 8.32 -6.59
C GLN A 133 12.40 9.58 -5.74
N HIS A 134 11.24 10.24 -5.77
CA HIS A 134 11.00 11.44 -4.98
C HIS A 134 11.35 11.24 -3.50
N TYR A 135 10.99 10.08 -2.95
CA TYR A 135 11.19 9.75 -1.54
C TYR A 135 12.58 9.20 -1.27
N LEU A 136 13.10 8.35 -2.15
CA LEU A 136 14.46 7.81 -2.04
C LEU A 136 15.52 8.92 -2.04
N GLN A 137 15.37 9.91 -2.91
CA GLN A 137 16.28 11.07 -2.97
C GLN A 137 16.21 11.95 -1.71
N LYS A 138 15.13 11.85 -0.93
CA LYS A 138 14.93 12.55 0.34
C LYS A 138 15.34 11.73 1.56
N GLY A 139 15.88 10.51 1.37
CA GLY A 139 16.33 9.65 2.47
C GLY A 139 15.24 8.81 3.10
N TYR A 140 14.10 8.61 2.41
CA TYR A 140 13.04 7.71 2.86
C TYR A 140 13.14 6.38 2.12
N ALA A 141 12.97 5.27 2.83
CA ALA A 141 12.63 4.01 2.21
C ALA A 141 11.22 4.10 1.60
N VAL A 142 10.95 3.28 0.59
CA VAL A 142 9.63 3.21 -0.02
C VAL A 142 9.20 1.75 -0.10
N TYR A 143 8.01 1.49 0.42
CA TYR A 143 7.29 0.23 0.25
C TYR A 143 6.12 0.48 -0.70
N THR A 144 5.89 -0.43 -1.63
CA THR A 144 4.69 -0.41 -2.47
C THR A 144 4.23 -1.82 -2.76
N GLN A 145 2.91 -2.01 -2.77
CA GLN A 145 2.28 -3.29 -3.03
C GLN A 145 1.31 -3.19 -4.20
N THR A 146 1.08 -4.33 -4.83
CA THR A 146 -0.10 -4.58 -5.65
C THR A 146 -1.18 -5.09 -4.69
N ASN A 147 -2.26 -4.35 -4.48
CA ASN A 147 -3.34 -4.76 -3.59
C ASN A 147 -3.90 -6.14 -4.01
N ARG A 148 -4.35 -6.93 -3.03
CA ARG A 148 -4.87 -8.29 -3.26
C ARG A 148 -5.91 -8.32 -4.38
N GLY A 149 -5.95 -9.43 -5.11
CA GLY A 149 -6.83 -9.60 -6.25
C GLY A 149 -6.36 -8.94 -7.54
N PHE A 150 -5.34 -8.09 -7.53
CA PHE A 150 -4.78 -7.48 -8.73
C PHE A 150 -3.46 -8.14 -9.17
N HIS A 151 -3.23 -8.18 -10.48
CA HIS A 151 -2.01 -8.63 -11.13
C HIS A 151 -1.39 -9.89 -10.48
N GLN A 152 -0.15 -9.82 -10.01
CA GLN A 152 0.53 -10.97 -9.40
C GLN A 152 0.22 -11.16 -7.91
N SER A 153 -0.62 -10.31 -7.31
CA SER A 153 -1.27 -10.55 -6.01
C SER A 153 -2.59 -11.29 -6.24
N CYS A 154 -2.53 -12.48 -6.84
CA CYS A 154 -3.68 -13.34 -7.14
C CYS A 154 -4.67 -12.85 -8.21
N GLY A 155 -4.33 -11.80 -8.97
CA GLY A 155 -5.18 -11.28 -10.05
C GLY A 155 -4.98 -11.92 -11.44
N LYS A 156 -3.93 -12.70 -11.65
CA LYS A 156 -3.62 -13.39 -12.93
C LYS A 156 -3.70 -14.90 -12.80
N PRO A 157 -4.02 -15.63 -13.89
CA PRO A 157 -4.04 -17.10 -13.87
C PRO A 157 -2.71 -17.72 -13.42
N SER A 158 -1.57 -17.11 -13.74
CA SER A 158 -0.26 -17.57 -13.29
C SER A 158 -0.07 -17.43 -11.77
N ALA A 159 -0.58 -16.35 -11.17
CA ALA A 159 -0.54 -16.15 -9.73
C ALA A 159 -1.47 -17.14 -9.01
N ILE A 160 -2.67 -17.35 -9.53
CA ILE A 160 -3.64 -18.32 -8.99
C ILE A 160 -3.10 -19.76 -9.09
N ALA A 161 -2.40 -20.10 -10.18
CA ALA A 161 -1.80 -21.43 -10.32
C ALA A 161 -0.58 -21.64 -9.42
N ALA A 162 0.09 -20.54 -9.02
CA ALA A 162 1.27 -20.59 -8.18
C ALA A 162 0.95 -20.72 -6.68
N ASP A 163 -0.26 -20.36 -6.26
CA ASP A 163 -0.67 -20.39 -4.87
C ASP A 163 -2.16 -20.76 -4.70
N ALA A 164 -2.43 -21.77 -3.87
CA ALA A 164 -3.80 -22.25 -3.64
C ALA A 164 -4.69 -21.24 -2.90
N ASP A 165 -4.11 -20.36 -2.09
CA ASP A 165 -4.83 -19.35 -1.33
C ASP A 165 -5.42 -18.26 -2.24
N CYS A 166 -4.79 -18.04 -3.40
CA CYS A 166 -5.32 -17.12 -4.40
C CYS A 166 -6.73 -17.47 -4.87
N ALA A 167 -7.05 -18.77 -5.00
CA ALA A 167 -8.35 -19.22 -5.51
C ALA A 167 -9.48 -19.11 -4.48
N THR A 168 -9.16 -19.00 -3.19
CA THR A 168 -10.16 -19.06 -2.11
C THR A 168 -10.38 -17.73 -1.41
N LYS A 169 -9.34 -16.88 -1.34
CA LYS A 169 -9.35 -15.61 -0.60
C LYS A 169 -8.49 -14.50 -1.22
N GLY A 170 -7.82 -14.76 -2.35
CA GLY A 170 -6.94 -13.79 -3.02
C GLY A 170 -7.61 -12.89 -4.05
N TYR A 171 -8.93 -12.68 -4.00
CA TYR A 171 -9.64 -11.77 -4.91
C TYR A 171 -9.73 -10.34 -4.37
N ILE A 172 -10.20 -9.43 -5.22
CA ILE A 172 -10.40 -8.03 -4.88
C ILE A 172 -11.51 -7.93 -3.83
N HIS A 173 -11.22 -7.32 -2.68
CA HIS A 173 -12.20 -6.99 -1.64
C HIS A 173 -12.53 -5.49 -1.63
N LEU A 174 -12.13 -4.72 -2.64
CA LEU A 174 -12.50 -3.31 -2.82
C LEU A 174 -12.05 -2.43 -1.64
N ASP A 175 -10.76 -2.50 -1.30
CA ASP A 175 -10.11 -1.77 -0.21
C ASP A 175 -10.83 -2.00 1.12
N ASP A 176 -11.24 -3.25 1.35
CA ASP A 176 -11.80 -3.65 2.63
C ASP A 176 -10.71 -3.47 3.70
N THR A 177 -11.05 -2.70 4.72
CA THR A 177 -10.14 -2.33 5.81
C THR A 177 -9.60 -3.57 6.55
N ARG A 178 -10.34 -4.69 6.51
CA ARG A 178 -9.98 -5.97 7.14
C ARG A 178 -8.94 -6.75 6.33
N PHE A 179 -8.78 -6.42 5.04
CA PHE A 179 -8.02 -7.20 4.05
C PHE A 179 -6.92 -6.37 3.37
N GLU A 180 -7.18 -5.62 2.29
CA GLU A 180 -6.14 -4.85 1.56
C GLU A 180 -5.34 -3.92 2.48
N VAL A 181 -6.03 -3.21 3.38
CA VAL A 181 -5.40 -2.29 4.34
C VAL A 181 -4.53 -3.07 5.33
N ARG A 182 -5.04 -4.22 5.79
CA ARG A 182 -4.33 -5.10 6.72
C ARG A 182 -3.13 -5.80 6.08
N ASP A 183 -3.14 -6.04 4.76
CA ASP A 183 -1.98 -6.52 4.01
C ASP A 183 -0.79 -5.59 4.18
N ALA A 184 -1.02 -4.29 3.91
CA ALA A 184 0.01 -3.29 4.05
C ALA A 184 0.51 -3.19 5.49
N GLN A 185 -0.40 -3.22 6.46
CA GLN A 185 -0.07 -3.16 7.89
C GLN A 185 0.76 -4.35 8.36
N THR A 186 0.49 -5.55 7.82
CA THR A 186 1.22 -6.77 8.17
C THR A 186 2.61 -6.75 7.56
N ILE A 187 2.71 -6.56 6.25
CA ILE A 187 3.96 -6.69 5.50
C ILE A 187 4.94 -5.57 5.89
N ILE A 188 4.48 -4.33 6.12
CA ILE A 188 5.39 -3.28 6.59
C ILE A 188 5.94 -3.57 7.99
N GLY A 189 5.16 -4.31 8.82
CA GLY A 189 5.59 -4.79 10.13
C GLY A 189 6.77 -5.76 10.04
N GLU A 190 6.81 -6.61 9.02
CA GLU A 190 7.95 -7.51 8.78
C GLU A 190 9.24 -6.73 8.49
N LEU A 191 9.18 -5.66 7.70
CA LEU A 191 10.36 -4.80 7.45
C LEU A 191 10.83 -4.07 8.72
N VAL A 192 9.92 -3.76 9.64
CA VAL A 192 10.26 -3.21 10.95
C VAL A 192 10.96 -4.25 11.80
N ASP A 193 10.47 -5.48 11.78
CA ASP A 193 11.05 -6.60 12.54
C ASP A 193 12.44 -7.00 12.04
N GLU A 194 12.69 -6.89 10.73
CA GLU A 194 14.02 -7.04 10.14
C GLU A 194 14.96 -5.84 10.44
N GLY A 195 14.42 -4.76 10.99
CA GLY A 195 15.18 -3.55 11.35
C GLY A 195 15.49 -2.63 10.17
N TRP A 196 14.84 -2.81 9.02
CA TRP A 196 15.07 -2.00 7.82
C TRP A 196 14.34 -0.67 7.84
N VAL A 197 13.15 -0.62 8.43
CA VAL A 197 12.32 0.60 8.48
C VAL A 197 11.83 0.89 9.89
N LYS A 198 11.40 2.13 10.13
CA LYS A 198 10.85 2.58 11.41
C LYS A 198 9.36 2.21 11.54
N PRO A 199 8.84 1.99 12.77
CA PRO A 199 7.44 1.66 13.00
C PRO A 199 6.46 2.82 12.79
N ASP A 200 6.95 4.06 12.79
CA ASP A 200 6.18 5.24 12.44
C ASP A 200 6.26 5.47 10.92
N VAL A 201 5.20 5.10 10.20
CA VAL A 201 5.20 5.02 8.73
C VAL A 201 4.32 6.11 8.11
N ALA A 202 4.66 6.52 6.89
CA ALA A 202 3.80 7.38 6.08
C ALA A 202 2.98 6.57 5.08
N ALA A 203 1.77 7.03 4.73
CA ALA A 203 0.92 6.41 3.71
C ALA A 203 0.57 7.40 2.59
N GLN A 204 0.66 6.99 1.34
CA GLN A 204 0.24 7.80 0.20
C GLN A 204 -0.35 6.94 -0.91
N GLY A 205 -1.31 7.49 -1.64
CA GLY A 205 -1.76 6.95 -2.90
C GLY A 205 -2.76 7.85 -3.60
N GLY A 206 -3.01 7.54 -4.86
CA GLY A 206 -4.00 8.22 -5.69
C GLY A 206 -5.21 7.33 -5.92
N SER A 207 -6.42 7.91 -5.91
CA SER A 207 -7.66 7.16 -6.21
C SER A 207 -7.84 5.99 -5.23
N TYR A 208 -7.71 4.73 -5.67
CA TYR A 208 -7.77 3.54 -4.81
C TYR A 208 -6.79 3.61 -3.64
N GLY A 209 -5.51 3.78 -3.95
CA GLY A 209 -4.49 4.05 -2.94
C GLY A 209 -4.73 5.30 -2.10
N GLY A 210 -5.52 6.25 -2.59
CA GLY A 210 -5.99 7.40 -1.82
C GLY A 210 -7.03 7.00 -0.76
N GLY A 211 -8.01 6.18 -1.12
CA GLY A 211 -8.97 5.57 -0.19
C GLY A 211 -8.28 4.71 0.87
N MET A 212 -7.35 3.85 0.45
CA MET A 212 -6.50 3.08 1.35
C MET A 212 -5.68 3.97 2.30
N SER A 213 -5.11 5.07 1.81
CA SER A 213 -4.38 6.04 2.65
C SER A 213 -5.29 6.73 3.68
N MET A 214 -6.55 7.01 3.31
CA MET A 214 -7.55 7.53 4.26
C MET A 214 -7.91 6.50 5.33
N ALA A 215 -8.10 5.23 4.96
CA ALA A 215 -8.39 4.15 5.90
C ALA A 215 -7.24 3.95 6.90
N LEU A 216 -6.00 3.90 6.41
CA LEU A 216 -4.80 3.84 7.26
C LEU A 216 -4.72 5.05 8.22
N ALA A 217 -5.02 6.26 7.74
CA ALA A 217 -5.02 7.44 8.60
C ALA A 217 -6.10 7.39 9.70
N ALA A 218 -7.31 6.91 9.37
CA ALA A 218 -8.41 6.77 10.32
C ALA A 218 -8.15 5.67 11.37
N LEU A 219 -7.52 4.57 10.96
CA LEU A 219 -7.07 3.52 11.87
C LEU A 219 -5.93 3.99 12.78
N LYS A 220 -5.00 4.79 12.24
CA LYS A 220 -3.79 5.34 12.87
C LYS A 220 -2.81 4.29 13.41
N ASP A 221 -3.14 3.63 14.50
CA ASP A 221 -2.33 2.62 15.21
C ASP A 221 -3.16 1.37 15.55
N ARG A 222 -4.24 1.15 14.79
CA ARG A 222 -5.16 0.02 14.93
C ARG A 222 -5.20 -0.80 13.64
N ILE A 223 -5.55 -2.06 13.76
CA ILE A 223 -6.02 -2.90 12.64
C ILE A 223 -7.53 -3.12 12.78
N MET A 224 -8.21 -3.42 11.68
CA MET A 224 -9.57 -3.96 11.73
C MET A 224 -9.54 -5.48 11.54
N LEU A 225 -10.22 -6.21 12.42
CA LEU A 225 -10.34 -7.67 12.37
C LEU A 225 -11.49 -8.10 11.46
N PRO A 226 -11.56 -9.39 11.05
CA PRO A 226 -12.60 -9.88 10.13
C PRO A 226 -14.03 -9.64 10.63
N ASP A 227 -14.24 -9.59 11.95
CA ASP A 227 -15.53 -9.32 12.57
C ASP A 227 -15.88 -7.82 12.71
N GLY A 228 -15.02 -6.93 12.19
CA GLY A 228 -15.17 -5.48 12.25
C GLY A 228 -14.71 -4.82 13.54
N THR A 229 -14.22 -5.59 14.51
CA THR A 229 -13.62 -5.02 15.73
C THR A 229 -12.20 -4.51 15.48
N TYR A 230 -11.66 -3.72 16.42
CA TYR A 230 -10.34 -3.14 16.32
C TYR A 230 -9.38 -3.77 17.33
N ASP A 231 -8.15 -4.02 16.87
CA ASP A 231 -7.01 -4.39 17.71
C ASP A 231 -5.86 -3.39 17.53
N ALA A 232 -4.91 -3.38 18.47
CA ALA A 232 -3.68 -2.62 18.32
C ALA A 232 -2.89 -3.11 17.09
N TRP A 233 -2.33 -2.18 16.33
CA TRP A 233 -1.42 -2.51 15.25
C TRP A 233 -0.01 -2.73 15.79
N GLU A 234 0.43 -3.97 15.77
CA GLU A 234 1.79 -4.38 16.09
C GLU A 234 2.40 -5.11 14.87
N SER A 235 3.71 -5.04 14.72
CA SER A 235 4.44 -5.93 13.80
C SER A 235 4.29 -7.39 14.24
N PRO A 236 4.61 -8.37 13.38
CA PRO A 236 4.57 -9.79 13.74
C PRO A 236 5.32 -10.14 15.04
N ASN A 237 6.43 -9.46 15.36
CA ASN A 237 7.20 -9.63 16.60
C ASN A 237 6.79 -8.68 17.74
N GLY A 238 5.67 -7.95 17.61
CA GLY A 238 5.08 -7.15 18.69
C GLY A 238 5.61 -5.72 18.80
N THR A 239 6.26 -5.17 17.76
CA THR A 239 6.65 -3.75 17.76
C THR A 239 5.40 -2.90 17.52
N PRO A 240 5.05 -1.95 18.39
CA PRO A 240 3.91 -1.07 18.14
C PRO A 240 4.11 -0.24 16.87
N MET A 241 3.09 -0.20 16.01
CA MET A 241 3.12 0.45 14.71
C MET A 241 2.20 1.66 14.67
N SER A 242 2.52 2.67 13.88
CA SER A 242 1.63 3.83 13.72
C SER A 242 1.79 4.54 12.37
N ILE A 243 0.69 5.11 11.87
CA ILE A 243 0.72 6.08 10.78
C ILE A 243 1.14 7.44 11.36
N ALA A 244 2.32 7.90 10.96
CA ALA A 244 2.85 9.21 11.33
C ALA A 244 2.18 10.34 10.53
N VAL A 245 1.86 10.07 9.26
CA VAL A 245 1.20 11.00 8.33
C VAL A 245 0.62 10.23 7.14
N ALA A 246 -0.50 10.70 6.59
CA ALA A 246 -0.99 10.21 5.31
C ALA A 246 -1.16 11.36 4.30
N ALA A 247 -0.83 11.13 3.04
CA ALA A 247 -0.92 12.12 1.95
C ALA A 247 -1.84 11.62 0.81
N PRO A 248 -3.14 11.40 1.07
CA PRO A 248 -4.09 10.88 0.10
C PRO A 248 -4.30 11.86 -1.05
N THR A 249 -4.32 11.38 -2.29
CA THR A 249 -4.59 12.17 -3.49
C THR A 249 -5.85 11.67 -4.18
N ILE A 250 -6.77 12.59 -4.53
CA ILE A 250 -8.09 12.27 -5.12
C ILE A 250 -8.80 11.07 -4.45
N PRO A 251 -8.85 11.00 -3.11
CA PRO A 251 -9.40 9.83 -2.39
C PRO A 251 -10.93 9.83 -2.38
N TRP A 252 -11.50 8.80 -1.76
CA TRP A 252 -12.81 8.86 -1.11
C TRP A 252 -12.66 8.62 0.39
N THR A 253 -13.64 9.10 1.15
CA THR A 253 -13.85 8.73 2.55
C THR A 253 -15.11 7.89 2.74
N ASP A 254 -16.12 8.14 1.91
CA ASP A 254 -17.36 7.37 1.83
C ASP A 254 -17.51 6.85 0.39
N LEU A 255 -17.36 5.54 0.20
CA LEU A 255 -17.40 4.90 -1.11
C LEU A 255 -18.83 4.82 -1.65
N ALA A 256 -19.82 4.65 -0.77
CA ALA A 256 -21.23 4.66 -1.14
C ALA A 256 -21.63 6.01 -1.73
N TYR A 257 -21.24 7.11 -1.07
CA TYR A 257 -21.42 8.46 -1.62
C TYR A 257 -20.61 8.68 -2.90
N ALA A 258 -19.35 8.22 -2.93
CA ALA A 258 -18.48 8.43 -4.07
C ALA A 258 -19.03 7.81 -5.36
N LEU A 259 -19.64 6.62 -5.29
CA LEU A 259 -20.12 5.88 -6.45
C LEU A 259 -21.64 6.01 -6.67
N ASN A 260 -22.43 6.08 -5.60
CA ASN A 260 -23.90 6.08 -5.64
C ASN A 260 -24.49 7.19 -4.75
N PRO A 261 -24.23 8.48 -5.05
CA PRO A 261 -24.70 9.57 -4.22
C PRO A 261 -26.23 9.66 -4.20
N ASN A 262 -26.79 10.00 -3.05
CA ASN A 262 -28.23 10.20 -2.84
C ASN A 262 -28.59 11.63 -2.39
N GLY A 263 -27.60 12.52 -2.29
CA GLY A 263 -27.78 13.91 -1.86
C GLY A 263 -28.01 14.07 -0.35
N SER A 264 -27.77 13.04 0.46
CA SER A 264 -27.91 13.11 1.92
C SER A 264 -26.73 13.77 2.63
N ASP A 265 -25.57 13.81 1.97
CA ASP A 265 -24.36 14.44 2.49
C ASP A 265 -24.46 15.97 2.40
N ILE A 266 -24.31 16.64 3.55
CA ILE A 266 -24.41 18.09 3.69
C ILE A 266 -23.13 18.65 4.31
N ASP A 267 -22.64 19.76 3.76
CA ASP A 267 -21.31 20.33 4.03
C ASP A 267 -21.20 21.18 5.29
N TYR A 268 -22.30 21.36 6.02
CA TYR A 268 -22.38 22.25 7.20
C TYR A 268 -22.58 21.52 8.53
N ILE A 269 -22.68 20.20 8.54
CA ILE A 269 -22.70 19.40 9.77
C ILE A 269 -21.43 18.57 9.88
N LYS A 270 -21.03 18.34 11.13
CA LYS A 270 -19.82 17.57 11.43
C LYS A 270 -19.92 16.13 10.91
N ASP A 271 -21.04 15.47 11.17
CA ASP A 271 -21.25 14.06 10.90
C ASP A 271 -22.39 13.87 9.88
N ALA A 272 -22.11 14.18 8.60
CA ALA A 272 -22.99 13.92 7.47
C ALA A 272 -22.75 12.52 6.88
N LYS A 273 -23.43 11.52 7.44
CA LYS A 273 -23.39 10.15 6.92
C LYS A 273 -24.35 9.93 5.76
N TYR A 274 -24.04 8.93 4.94
CA TYR A 274 -24.96 8.38 3.94
C TYR A 274 -26.24 7.87 4.62
N GLN A 275 -27.39 8.41 4.24
CA GLN A 275 -28.67 8.06 4.86
C GLN A 275 -29.85 8.28 3.91
N GLY A 276 -30.99 7.69 4.21
CA GLY A 276 -32.19 7.83 3.40
C GLY A 276 -32.19 6.85 2.21
N PRO A 277 -32.83 7.20 1.08
CA PRO A 277 -32.96 6.28 -0.05
C PRO A 277 -31.60 5.99 -0.69
N PHE A 278 -31.49 4.83 -1.34
CA PHE A 278 -30.32 4.49 -2.14
C PHE A 278 -30.15 5.50 -3.28
N GLY A 279 -28.89 5.85 -3.54
CA GLY A 279 -28.54 6.83 -4.55
C GLY A 279 -28.54 6.27 -5.95
N VAL A 280 -28.26 7.17 -6.91
CA VAL A 280 -28.13 6.80 -8.31
C VAL A 280 -26.67 6.53 -8.62
N MET A 281 -26.39 5.32 -9.11
CA MET A 281 -25.05 4.92 -9.55
C MET A 281 -24.48 5.90 -10.58
N LYS A 282 -23.25 6.35 -10.36
CA LYS A 282 -22.43 7.03 -11.38
C LYS A 282 -22.01 6.01 -12.44
N GLN A 283 -22.93 5.70 -13.35
CA GLN A 283 -22.85 4.56 -14.27
C GLN A 283 -21.55 4.51 -15.08
N SER A 284 -21.06 5.64 -15.59
CA SER A 284 -19.80 5.68 -16.35
C SER A 284 -18.59 5.30 -15.50
N TYR A 285 -18.54 5.72 -14.24
CA TYR A 285 -17.47 5.40 -13.32
C TYR A 285 -17.54 3.94 -12.88
N VAL A 286 -18.69 3.47 -12.40
CA VAL A 286 -18.83 2.09 -11.91
C VAL A 286 -18.61 1.07 -13.02
N ASN A 287 -19.13 1.31 -14.23
CA ASN A 287 -18.85 0.41 -15.37
C ASN A 287 -17.37 0.41 -15.75
N GLY A 288 -16.73 1.59 -15.80
CA GLY A 288 -15.31 1.69 -16.11
C GLY A 288 -14.42 1.00 -15.08
N LEU A 289 -14.71 1.20 -13.79
CA LEU A 289 -14.02 0.53 -12.69
C LEU A 289 -14.24 -0.98 -12.76
N TYR A 290 -15.48 -1.44 -12.89
CA TYR A 290 -15.76 -2.88 -12.96
C TYR A 290 -14.98 -3.57 -14.08
N LEU A 291 -15.00 -2.99 -15.28
CA LEU A 291 -14.24 -3.50 -16.42
C LEU A 291 -12.73 -3.50 -16.13
N SER A 292 -12.20 -2.40 -15.59
CA SER A 292 -10.78 -2.29 -15.22
C SER A 292 -10.36 -3.36 -14.20
N GLY A 293 -11.16 -3.61 -13.18
CA GLY A 293 -10.83 -4.63 -12.18
C GLY A 293 -10.90 -6.03 -12.76
N SER A 294 -11.89 -6.33 -13.60
CA SER A 294 -11.96 -7.64 -14.28
C SER A 294 -10.84 -7.89 -15.30
N SER A 295 -10.25 -6.83 -15.89
CA SER A 295 -9.11 -6.96 -16.81
C SER A 295 -7.77 -7.09 -16.09
N ASN A 296 -7.67 -6.51 -14.89
CA ASN A 296 -6.43 -6.41 -14.13
C ASN A 296 -6.36 -7.34 -12.92
N GLY A 297 -7.47 -8.00 -12.57
CA GLY A 297 -7.60 -8.79 -11.36
C GLY A 297 -8.73 -9.80 -11.42
N THR A 298 -9.04 -10.37 -10.25
CA THR A 298 -10.07 -11.39 -10.07
C THR A 298 -11.07 -10.95 -9.02
N TYR A 299 -12.35 -11.04 -9.33
CA TYR A 299 -13.45 -10.86 -8.36
C TYR A 299 -13.81 -12.17 -7.70
N ALA A 300 -14.35 -12.11 -6.49
CA ALA A 300 -15.04 -13.25 -5.90
C ALA A 300 -16.13 -13.75 -6.87
N PRO A 301 -16.36 -15.07 -6.95
CA PRO A 301 -17.51 -15.58 -7.67
C PRO A 301 -18.81 -14.95 -7.13
N GLU A 302 -19.68 -14.52 -8.04
CA GLU A 302 -20.94 -13.84 -7.69
C GLU A 302 -21.73 -14.62 -6.63
N GLY A 303 -22.11 -13.93 -5.56
CA GLY A 303 -22.88 -14.47 -4.44
C GLY A 303 -22.16 -15.49 -3.54
N GLN A 304 -20.87 -15.77 -3.74
CA GLN A 304 -20.13 -16.71 -2.89
C GLN A 304 -19.46 -16.07 -1.68
N ASP A 305 -18.92 -14.86 -1.84
CA ASP A 305 -18.43 -14.05 -0.73
C ASP A 305 -19.30 -12.80 -0.61
N PRO A 306 -20.23 -12.75 0.36
CA PRO A 306 -21.11 -11.61 0.51
C PRO A 306 -20.37 -10.33 0.91
N ASP A 307 -19.14 -10.41 1.43
CA ASP A 307 -18.30 -9.27 1.82
C ASP A 307 -17.43 -8.75 0.67
N ALA A 308 -17.37 -9.47 -0.45
CA ALA A 308 -16.62 -9.10 -1.65
C ALA A 308 -17.41 -9.31 -2.96
N ASP A 309 -18.74 -9.30 -2.90
CA ASP A 309 -19.63 -9.60 -4.05
C ASP A 309 -19.74 -8.42 -5.03
N ILE A 310 -18.61 -7.94 -5.54
CA ILE A 310 -18.54 -6.78 -6.45
C ILE A 310 -19.41 -7.00 -7.70
N THR A 311 -19.51 -8.24 -8.18
CA THR A 311 -20.35 -8.61 -9.33
C THR A 311 -21.83 -8.52 -8.99
N GLY A 312 -22.27 -9.11 -7.86
CA GLY A 312 -23.66 -9.04 -7.42
C GLY A 312 -24.10 -7.63 -7.04
N TRP A 313 -23.24 -6.87 -6.34
CA TRP A 313 -23.47 -5.46 -6.02
C TRP A 313 -23.65 -4.62 -7.28
N LYS A 314 -22.81 -4.84 -8.30
CA LYS A 314 -22.98 -4.17 -9.59
C LYS A 314 -24.30 -4.56 -10.26
N ALA A 315 -24.64 -5.85 -10.30
CA ALA A 315 -25.89 -6.31 -10.90
C ALA A 315 -27.11 -5.69 -10.21
N LEU A 316 -27.07 -5.56 -8.88
CA LEU A 316 -28.09 -4.87 -8.09
C LEU A 316 -28.20 -3.39 -8.49
N MET A 317 -27.07 -2.69 -8.63
CA MET A 317 -27.05 -1.29 -9.07
C MET A 317 -27.54 -1.09 -10.51
N ASP A 318 -27.18 -2.00 -11.43
CA ASP A 318 -27.61 -1.98 -12.83
C ASP A 318 -29.13 -2.18 -12.99
N GLY A 319 -29.77 -2.88 -12.05
CA GLY A 319 -31.22 -3.07 -12.03
C GLY A 319 -32.02 -1.77 -11.89
N GLY A 320 -31.40 -0.74 -11.28
CA GLY A 320 -32.03 0.55 -11.01
C GLY A 320 -33.18 0.46 -10.00
N GLU A 321 -33.84 1.59 -9.75
CA GLU A 321 -34.99 1.63 -8.85
C GLU A 321 -36.24 0.94 -9.45
N PRO A 322 -37.06 0.25 -8.63
CA PRO A 322 -36.89 0.05 -7.19
C PRO A 322 -35.90 -1.08 -6.87
N PHE A 323 -34.96 -0.81 -5.95
CA PHE A 323 -34.03 -1.83 -5.47
C PHE A 323 -34.72 -2.83 -4.56
N ASP A 324 -34.24 -4.08 -4.56
CA ASP A 324 -34.45 -5.00 -3.44
C ASP A 324 -33.87 -4.34 -2.18
N GLN A 325 -34.75 -3.97 -1.26
CA GLN A 325 -34.38 -3.21 -0.06
C GLN A 325 -33.44 -3.98 0.86
N THR A 326 -33.57 -5.31 0.92
CA THR A 326 -32.73 -6.13 1.81
C THR A 326 -31.33 -6.23 1.22
N ALA A 327 -31.22 -6.56 -0.08
CA ALA A 327 -29.94 -6.67 -0.74
C ALA A 327 -29.20 -5.32 -0.81
N ALA A 328 -29.93 -4.22 -1.07
CA ALA A 328 -29.33 -2.90 -1.13
C ALA A 328 -28.85 -2.43 0.25
N GLN A 329 -29.60 -2.71 1.32
CA GLN A 329 -29.17 -2.37 2.67
C GLN A 329 -27.94 -3.18 3.09
N ASP A 330 -27.91 -4.48 2.81
CA ASP A 330 -26.77 -5.34 3.08
C ASP A 330 -25.49 -4.88 2.35
N MET A 331 -25.60 -4.53 1.07
CA MET A 331 -24.51 -3.91 0.32
C MET A 331 -24.05 -2.59 0.94
N LEU A 332 -24.98 -1.70 1.29
CA LEU A 332 -24.64 -0.39 1.87
C LEU A 332 -23.97 -0.54 3.24
N ASP A 333 -24.46 -1.44 4.08
CA ASP A 333 -23.89 -1.70 5.41
C ASP A 333 -22.44 -2.16 5.27
N LYS A 334 -22.12 -3.04 4.31
CA LYS A 334 -20.74 -3.46 4.04
C LYS A 334 -19.89 -2.32 3.51
N ILE A 335 -20.32 -1.67 2.43
CA ILE A 335 -19.59 -0.55 1.79
C ILE A 335 -19.27 0.57 2.79
N THR A 336 -20.21 0.89 3.67
CA THR A 336 -19.99 1.89 4.72
C THR A 336 -19.10 1.36 5.84
N MET A 337 -19.34 0.15 6.36
CA MET A 337 -18.60 -0.38 7.51
C MET A 337 -17.14 -0.73 7.21
N PHE A 338 -16.86 -1.27 6.01
CA PHE A 338 -15.56 -1.89 5.72
C PHE A 338 -14.75 -1.21 4.61
N HIS A 339 -15.39 -0.50 3.68
CA HIS A 339 -14.72 0.09 2.50
C HIS A 339 -14.66 1.63 2.53
N SER A 340 -15.12 2.23 3.63
CA SER A 340 -15.29 3.68 3.78
C SER A 340 -14.67 4.17 5.09
N SER A 341 -13.53 4.86 4.99
CA SER A 341 -12.81 5.40 6.15
C SER A 341 -13.61 6.40 6.98
N TYR A 342 -14.67 7.01 6.41
CA TYR A 342 -15.58 7.89 7.14
C TYR A 342 -16.24 7.22 8.35
N TYR A 343 -16.52 5.92 8.27
CA TYR A 343 -17.24 5.16 9.30
C TYR A 343 -16.32 4.44 10.28
N ILE A 344 -15.00 4.52 10.09
CA ILE A 344 -14.04 3.99 11.06
C ILE A 344 -14.19 4.79 12.36
N ASP A 345 -14.25 4.08 13.50
CA ASP A 345 -14.46 4.70 14.80
C ASP A 345 -13.43 5.82 15.07
N HIS A 346 -13.94 7.05 15.09
CA HIS A 346 -13.16 8.27 15.30
C HIS A 346 -13.10 8.69 16.78
N SER A 347 -13.39 7.78 17.72
CA SER A 347 -13.17 8.00 19.17
C SER A 347 -11.70 8.33 19.47
N GLN A 348 -10.80 7.85 18.62
CA GLN A 348 -9.40 8.24 18.53
C GLN A 348 -9.20 9.24 17.38
N ALA A 349 -8.38 10.27 17.61
CA ALA A 349 -8.00 11.18 16.54
C ALA A 349 -7.23 10.45 15.43
N PRO A 350 -7.55 10.69 14.15
CA PRO A 350 -6.83 10.10 13.02
C PRO A 350 -5.38 10.60 12.97
N ALA A 351 -4.55 9.92 12.19
CA ALA A 351 -3.21 10.40 11.86
C ALA A 351 -3.26 11.75 11.11
N PRO A 352 -2.20 12.59 11.20
CA PRO A 352 -2.10 13.81 10.41
C PRO A 352 -2.24 13.57 8.90
N LEU A 353 -2.86 14.53 8.20
CA LEU A 353 -2.99 14.61 6.73
C LEU A 353 -2.18 15.77 6.14
#